data_AF-A0A3M3WKY3-F1
#
_entry.id   AF-A0A3M3WKY3-F1
#
_cell.length_a   1.000
_cell.length_b   1.000
_cell.length_c   1.000
_cell.angle_alpha   90.00
_cell.angle_beta   90.00
_cell.angle_gamma   90.00
#
_symmetry.space_group_name_H-M   'P 1'
#
loop_
_entity.id
_entity.type
_entity.pdbx_description
1 polymer ?
#
loop_
_entity_poly.entity_id
_entity_poly.type
_entity_poly.pdbx_seq_one_letter_code
_entity_poly.pdbx_strand_id
1 'polypeptide(L)'
;MAAVEPVTTPVGGLLVFCAMPGEHVEAGQLIAEVIDPISDTVACIHALNAGLLYARSLRRMATAGMVIAHIAGTQAYRSGYLLSP
;
A
#
# COMPACT_ATOMS: atom_id res chain seq x y z
N MET A 1 2.79 -12.87 13.24
CA MET A 1 2.04 -11.66 12.80
C MET A 1 1.60 -11.91 11.36
N ALA A 2 0.34 -11.66 11.03
CA ALA A 2 -0.13 -11.77 9.65
C ALA A 2 0.67 -10.80 8.76
N ALA A 3 1.05 -11.20 7.54
CA ALA A 3 1.85 -10.37 6.65
C ALA A 3 1.01 -9.19 6.16
N VAL A 4 1.11 -8.04 6.85
CA VAL A 4 0.50 -6.78 6.40
C VAL A 4 1.61 -5.94 5.80
N GLU A 5 1.43 -5.56 4.53
CA GLU A 5 2.28 -4.61 3.84
C GLU A 5 1.72 -3.19 3.99
N PRO A 6 2.45 -2.27 4.63
CA PRO A 6 2.15 -0.85 4.54
C PRO A 6 2.68 -0.28 3.22
N VAL A 7 1.79 0.28 2.40
CA VAL A 7 2.15 0.98 1.15
C VAL A 7 2.46 2.43 1.49
N THR A 8 3.70 2.88 1.25
CA THR A 8 4.17 4.23 1.55
C THR A 8 4.52 5.01 0.30
N THR A 9 4.39 6.34 0.35
CA THR A 9 4.92 7.23 -0.69
C THR A 9 6.26 7.84 -0.26
N PRO A 10 7.29 7.89 -1.14
CA PRO A 10 8.54 8.58 -0.84
C PRO A 10 8.43 10.10 -0.98
N VAL A 11 7.36 10.62 -1.62
CA VAL A 11 7.18 12.04 -1.93
C VAL A 11 5.83 12.56 -1.44
N GLY A 12 5.71 13.88 -1.29
CA GLY A 12 4.45 14.55 -1.01
C GLY A 12 3.78 15.08 -2.28
N GLY A 13 2.45 15.19 -2.27
CA GLY A 13 1.69 15.66 -3.43
C GLY A 13 0.22 15.27 -3.40
N LEU A 14 -0.45 15.47 -4.54
CA LEU A 14 -1.83 15.03 -4.76
C LEU A 14 -1.87 13.51 -4.91
N LEU A 15 -2.60 12.86 -4.01
CA LEU A 15 -2.76 11.42 -3.95
C LEU A 15 -3.98 11.00 -4.76
N VAL A 16 -3.73 10.20 -5.80
CA VAL A 16 -4.76 9.63 -6.68
C VAL A 16 -4.66 8.11 -6.61
N PHE A 17 -5.71 7.44 -6.13
CA PHE A 17 -5.71 5.99 -6.03
C PHE A 17 -6.19 5.32 -7.32
N CYS A 18 -5.45 4.32 -7.77
CA CYS A 18 -5.78 3.47 -8.91
C CYS A 18 -6.44 2.15 -8.48
N ALA A 19 -6.27 1.76 -7.22
CA ALA A 19 -6.89 0.57 -6.62
C ALA A 19 -7.88 0.93 -5.50
N MET A 20 -8.90 0.10 -5.31
CA MET A 20 -9.98 0.28 -4.34
C MET A 20 -9.86 -0.69 -3.16
N PRO A 21 -10.24 -0.26 -1.94
CA PRO A 21 -10.39 -1.18 -0.82
C PRO A 21 -11.35 -2.33 -1.16
N GLY A 22 -10.96 -3.57 -0.81
CA GLY A 22 -11.67 -4.79 -1.17
C GLY A 22 -11.11 -5.49 -2.42
N GLU A 23 -10.25 -4.83 -3.20
CA GLU A 23 -9.62 -5.44 -4.36
C GLU A 23 -8.44 -6.34 -3.97
N HIS A 24 -8.32 -7.46 -4.68
CA HIS A 24 -7.08 -8.25 -4.69
C HIS A 24 -6.12 -7.60 -5.69
N VAL A 25 -4.90 -7.37 -5.24
CA VAL A 25 -3.83 -6.72 -6.01
C VAL A 25 -2.68 -7.70 -6.18
N GLU A 26 -2.01 -7.62 -7.33
CA GLU A 26 -0.80 -8.39 -7.62
C GLU A 26 0.46 -7.66 -7.16
N ALA A 27 1.56 -8.41 -6.97
CA ALA A 27 2.87 -7.81 -6.74
C ALA A 27 3.27 -6.93 -7.95
N GLY A 28 3.72 -5.72 -7.69
CA GLY A 28 4.02 -4.71 -8.72
C GLY A 28 2.80 -3.99 -9.28
N GLN A 29 1.58 -4.27 -8.84
CA GLN A 29 0.39 -3.56 -9.30
C GLN A 29 0.39 -2.10 -8.81
N LEU A 30 -0.01 -1.17 -9.68
CA LEU A 30 -0.15 0.25 -9.35
C LEU A 30 -1.28 0.45 -8.34
N ILE A 31 -0.96 1.05 -7.19
CA ILE A 31 -1.92 1.33 -6.12
C ILE A 31 -2.37 2.78 -6.16
N ALA A 32 -1.42 3.69 -6.36
CA ALA A 32 -1.69 5.13 -6.41
C ALA A 32 -0.59 5.87 -7.17
N GLU A 33 -0.94 7.09 -7.59
CA GLU A 33 -0.02 8.09 -8.08
C GLU A 33 0.04 9.26 -7.09
N VAL A 34 1.24 9.83 -6.91
CA VAL A 34 1.44 11.08 -6.19
C VAL A 34 1.94 12.13 -7.16
N ILE A 35 1.13 13.14 -7.39
CA ILE A 35 1.38 14.21 -8.37
C ILE A 35 1.90 15.44 -7.64
N ASP A 36 3.08 15.93 -8.05
CA ASP A 36 3.58 17.25 -7.67
C ASP A 36 3.23 18.25 -8.78
N PRO A 37 2.21 19.11 -8.59
CA PRO A 37 1.79 20.07 -9.61
C PRO A 37 2.76 21.24 -9.80
N ILE A 38 3.74 21.42 -8.91
CA ILE A 38 4.73 22.50 -9.01
C ILE A 38 5.85 22.10 -9.96
N SER A 39 6.33 20.86 -9.84
CA SER A 39 7.39 20.32 -10.69
C SER A 39 6.88 19.56 -11.93
N ASP A 40 5.57 19.40 -12.06
CA ASP A 40 4.90 18.61 -13.11
C ASP A 40 5.40 17.16 -13.17
N THR A 41 5.54 16.54 -12.00
CA THR A 41 6.02 15.15 -11.86
C THR A 41 4.96 14.24 -11.26
N VAL A 42 5.00 12.96 -11.66
CA VAL A 42 4.11 11.92 -11.18
C VAL A 42 4.93 10.75 -10.65
N ALA A 43 4.76 10.43 -9.37
CA ALA A 43 5.36 9.27 -8.75
C ALA A 43 4.36 8.11 -8.66
N CYS A 44 4.70 6.97 -9.29
CA CYS A 44 3.89 5.76 -9.25
C CYS A 44 4.22 4.92 -8.02
N ILE A 45 3.21 4.56 -7.22
CA ILE A 45 3.35 3.74 -6.02
C ILE A 45 2.73 2.37 -6.28
N HIS A 46 3.58 1.34 -6.23
CA HIS A 46 3.20 -0.04 -6.52
C HIS A 46 3.15 -0.89 -5.25
N ALA A 47 2.31 -1.92 -5.25
CA ALA A 47 2.33 -2.97 -4.26
C ALA A 47 3.64 -3.77 -4.38
N LEU A 48 4.27 -4.12 -3.25
CA LEU A 48 5.44 -4.99 -3.24
C LEU A 48 5.03 -6.46 -3.30
N ASN A 49 3.90 -6.82 -2.67
CA ASN A 49 3.39 -8.18 -2.60
C ASN A 49 1.93 -8.25 -3.05
N ALA A 50 1.54 -9.43 -3.55
CA ALA A 50 0.14 -9.71 -3.83
C ALA A 50 -0.67 -9.86 -2.53
N GLY A 51 -1.92 -9.41 -2.55
CA GLY A 51 -2.79 -9.48 -1.37
C GLY A 51 -4.10 -8.72 -1.52
N LEU A 52 -4.81 -8.56 -0.41
CA LEU A 52 -6.05 -7.80 -0.34
C LEU A 52 -5.76 -6.36 0.12
N LEU A 53 -6.03 -5.36 -0.73
CA LEU A 53 -6.03 -3.97 -0.33
C LEU A 53 -7.23 -3.73 0.59
N TYR A 54 -7.04 -3.68 1.91
CA TYR A 54 -8.17 -3.60 2.85
C TYR A 54 -8.41 -2.19 3.40
N ALA A 55 -7.41 -1.31 3.35
CA ALA A 55 -7.53 0.06 3.83
C ALA A 55 -6.68 1.01 2.99
N ARG A 56 -7.17 2.25 2.85
CA ARG A 56 -6.42 3.36 2.27
C ARG A 56 -6.74 4.67 2.96
N SER A 57 -5.84 5.64 2.84
CA SER A 57 -6.06 7.02 3.26
C SER A 57 -7.25 7.62 2.53
N LEU A 58 -8.08 8.41 3.23
CA LEU A 58 -9.13 9.24 2.63
C LEU A 58 -8.64 10.66 2.33
N ARG A 59 -7.39 10.97 2.65
CA ARG A 59 -6.79 12.27 2.36
C ARG A 59 -6.50 12.37 0.87
N ARG A 60 -6.71 13.56 0.32
CA ARG A 60 -6.31 13.90 -1.06
C ARG A 60 -4.84 14.26 -1.17
N MET A 61 -4.18 14.60 -0.06
CA MET A 61 -2.77 14.98 0.00
C MET A 61 -1.97 13.93 0.75
N ALA A 62 -0.75 13.66 0.28
CA ALA A 62 0.24 12.86 0.99
C ALA A 62 1.47 13.69 1.34
N THR A 63 2.16 13.29 2.41
CA THR A 63 3.51 13.77 2.74
C THR A 63 4.52 12.65 2.47
N ALA A 64 5.78 12.99 2.24
CA ALA A 64 6.85 12.00 2.14
C ALA A 64 6.85 11.06 3.37
N GLY A 65 7.01 9.77 3.13
CA GLY A 65 6.96 8.71 4.15
C GLY A 65 5.55 8.32 4.62
N MET A 66 4.49 8.99 4.15
CA MET A 66 3.13 8.69 4.57
C MET A 66 2.70 7.30 4.09
N VAL A 67 2.13 6.50 5.01
CA VAL A 67 1.42 5.27 4.65
C VAL A 67 0.08 5.66 4.01
N ILE A 68 -0.11 5.26 2.75
CA ILE A 68 -1.29 5.59 1.96
C ILE A 68 -2.29 4.44 1.89
N ALA A 69 -1.83 3.20 2.07
CA ALA A 69 -2.64 2.00 1.97
C ALA A 69 -2.06 0.83 2.79
N HIS A 70 -2.88 -0.18 3.06
CA HIS A 70 -2.47 -1.43 3.66
C HIS A 70 -2.98 -2.62 2.85
N ILE A 71 -2.07 -3.54 2.56
CA ILE A 71 -2.36 -4.78 1.83
C ILE A 71 -2.15 -5.96 2.79
N ALA A 72 -3.17 -6.80 2.94
CA ALA A 72 -3.06 -8.06 3.66
C ALA A 72 -2.54 -9.13 2.69
N GLY A 73 -1.28 -9.54 2.88
CA GLY A 73 -0.63 -10.57 2.08
C GLY A 73 -1.23 -11.96 2.32
N THR A 74 -1.10 -12.83 1.31
CA THR A 74 -1.65 -14.20 1.34
C THR A 74 -0.75 -15.21 2.07
N GLN A 75 0.54 -14.89 2.27
CA GLN A 75 1.47 -15.76 2.99
C GLN A 75 1.55 -15.40 4.47
N ALA A 76 0.86 -16.17 5.31
CA ALA A 76 1.14 -16.16 6.75
C ALA A 76 2.49 -16.85 7.00
N TYR A 77 3.51 -16.12 7.43
CA TYR A 77 4.71 -16.74 7.99
C TYR A 77 4.32 -17.46 9.29
N ARG A 78 4.00 -18.75 9.21
CA ARG A 78 3.78 -19.64 10.35
C ARG A 78 4.73 -20.84 10.25
N SER A 79 5.86 -20.73 10.94
CA SER A 79 6.62 -21.89 11.43
C SER A 79 6.90 -21.67 12.91
N GLY A 80 5.91 -21.97 13.76
CA GLY A 80 6.04 -21.84 15.21
C GLY A 80 4.85 -22.50 15.90
N TYR A 81 5.14 -23.49 16.74
CA TYR A 81 4.20 -24.38 17.41
C TYR A 81 3.25 -23.58 18.33
N LEU A 82 1.94 -23.60 18.04
CA LEU A 82 0.90 -22.90 18.81
C LEU A 82 0.31 -23.75 19.95
N LEU A 83 0.99 -24.82 20.36
CA LEU A 83 0.58 -25.65 21.48
C LEU A 83 1.79 -25.95 22.36
N SER A 84 2.17 -25.03 23.25
CA SER A 84 2.95 -25.45 24.42
C SER A 84 1.96 -25.54 25.60
N PRO A 85 2.05 -26.60 26.44
CA PRO A 85 1.03 -26.94 27.44
C PRO A 85 0.88 -25.92 28.56
#